data_AF-A0A2F0Q4S2-F1
#
_entry.id   AF-A0A2F0Q4S2-F1
#
_cell.length_a   1.000
_cell.length_b   1.000
_cell.length_c   1.000
_cell.angle_alpha   90.00
_cell.angle_beta   90.00
_cell.angle_gamma   90.00
#
_symmetry.space_group_name_H-M   'P 1'
#
loop_
_entity.id
_entity.type
_entity.pdbx_description
1 polymer ?
#
loop_
_entity_poly.entity_id
_entity_poly.type
_entity_poly.pdbx_seq_one_letter_code
_entity_poly.pdbx_strand_id
1 'polypeptide(L)'
;MKTRITLTLLTALTLAGCSTPPPPPPALNNDAIVSSEVNGVTLQHRAAVSAPKQFKPIGEEYRSLYAASIMSSPNYTGTAVGSLDNAAAFYALGEVENNWLAISAIRGGDLVGYIQANAGVPEARYKSTLRKDLPRRARATKQDCVKVGGDSKACKNAGSATWILQ
;
A
#
# COMPACT_ATOMS: atom_id res chain seq x y z
N MET A 1 -19.23 -94.68 22.85
CA MET A 1 -19.57 -93.48 22.07
C MET A 1 -19.66 -92.30 23.03
N LYS A 2 -18.93 -91.22 22.76
CA LYS A 2 -18.66 -90.10 23.68
C LYS A 2 -18.95 -88.81 22.92
N THR A 3 -20.05 -88.14 23.21
CA THR A 3 -20.45 -86.88 22.55
C THR A 3 -20.32 -85.73 23.53
N ARG A 4 -19.33 -84.88 23.26
CA ARG A 4 -19.14 -83.55 23.82
C ARG A 4 -19.93 -82.59 22.94
N ILE A 5 -20.78 -81.71 23.51
CA ILE A 5 -21.18 -80.47 22.83
C ILE A 5 -21.18 -79.34 23.86
N THR A 6 -20.24 -78.44 23.66
CA THR A 6 -19.89 -77.24 24.42
C THR A 6 -20.88 -76.11 24.15
N LEU A 7 -21.33 -75.43 25.22
CA LEU A 7 -22.21 -74.26 25.17
C LEU A 7 -21.34 -72.99 25.04
N THR A 8 -21.36 -72.34 23.87
CA THR A 8 -20.61 -71.10 23.61
C THR A 8 -21.43 -69.86 23.96
N LEU A 9 -20.82 -69.00 24.79
CA LEU A 9 -21.28 -67.68 25.24
C LEU A 9 -21.60 -66.74 24.08
N LEU A 10 -22.74 -66.05 24.17
CA LEU A 10 -23.12 -64.94 23.29
C LEU A 10 -22.94 -63.61 24.04
N THR A 11 -21.80 -62.95 23.86
CA THR A 11 -21.56 -61.58 24.35
C THR A 11 -21.86 -60.59 23.23
N ALA A 12 -23.00 -59.90 23.34
CA ALA A 12 -23.37 -58.80 22.46
C ALA A 12 -22.54 -57.55 22.80
N LEU A 13 -21.71 -57.12 21.86
CA LEU A 13 -20.94 -55.87 21.91
C LEU A 13 -21.89 -54.66 21.77
N THR A 14 -22.10 -53.92 22.85
CA THR A 14 -22.65 -52.56 22.81
C THR A 14 -21.51 -51.57 22.58
N LEU A 15 -21.14 -51.34 21.31
CA LEU A 15 -20.32 -50.18 20.98
C LEU A 15 -21.19 -48.93 21.06
N ALA A 16 -21.03 -48.19 22.15
CA ALA A 16 -21.44 -46.80 22.23
C ALA A 16 -20.76 -46.03 21.10
N GLY A 17 -21.55 -45.54 20.13
CA GLY A 17 -21.06 -44.63 19.11
C GLY A 17 -20.65 -43.31 19.76
N CYS A 18 -19.34 -43.11 19.93
CA CYS A 18 -18.78 -41.78 20.14
C CYS A 18 -19.05 -40.97 18.87
N SER A 19 -20.12 -40.16 18.89
CA SER A 19 -20.34 -39.12 17.90
C SER A 19 -19.22 -38.10 18.07
N THR A 20 -18.16 -38.24 17.26
CA THR A 20 -17.11 -37.23 17.19
C THR A 20 -17.76 -35.92 16.71
N PRO A 21 -17.53 -34.80 17.42
CA PRO A 21 -18.01 -33.50 16.96
C PRO A 21 -17.55 -33.28 15.51
N PRO A 22 -18.40 -32.73 14.63
CA PRO A 22 -17.98 -32.44 13.26
C PRO A 22 -16.70 -31.59 13.31
N PRO A 23 -15.70 -31.89 12.46
CA PRO A 23 -14.44 -31.17 12.46
C PRO A 23 -14.73 -29.67 12.31
N PRO A 24 -14.06 -28.80 13.09
CA PRO A 24 -14.27 -27.38 12.99
C PRO A 24 -14.06 -26.94 11.53
N PRO A 25 -14.90 -26.02 11.01
CA PRO A 25 -14.77 -25.55 9.64
C PRO A 25 -13.31 -25.09 9.42
N PRO A 26 -12.70 -25.43 8.27
CA PRO A 26 -11.31 -25.11 8.01
C PRO A 26 -11.10 -23.62 8.22
N ALA A 27 -10.18 -23.27 9.12
CA ALA A 27 -9.80 -21.89 9.36
C ALA A 27 -9.38 -21.27 8.03
N LEU A 28 -10.04 -20.17 7.65
CA LEU A 28 -9.69 -19.45 6.43
C LEU A 28 -8.20 -19.06 6.51
N ASN A 29 -7.39 -19.54 5.58
CA ASN A 29 -5.98 -19.19 5.56
C ASN A 29 -5.82 -17.76 5.05
N ASN A 30 -4.81 -17.05 5.56
CA ASN A 30 -4.55 -15.66 5.18
C ASN A 30 -4.24 -15.47 3.68
N ASP A 31 -3.88 -16.56 2.99
CA ASP A 31 -3.59 -16.60 1.55
C ASP A 31 -4.80 -16.90 0.67
N ALA A 32 -5.95 -17.25 1.24
CA ALA A 32 -7.17 -17.46 0.46
C ALA A 32 -7.55 -16.19 -0.28
N ILE A 33 -7.86 -16.31 -1.57
CA ILE A 33 -8.46 -15.22 -2.34
C ILE A 33 -9.96 -15.19 -2.05
N VAL A 34 -10.45 -14.02 -1.69
CA VAL A 34 -11.84 -13.74 -1.34
C VAL A 34 -12.32 -12.60 -2.20
N SER A 35 -13.60 -12.67 -2.57
CA SER A 35 -14.29 -11.66 -3.36
C SER A 35 -15.21 -10.84 -2.46
N SER A 36 -15.08 -9.52 -2.50
CA SER A 36 -15.93 -8.59 -1.76
C SER A 36 -16.54 -7.56 -2.69
N GLU A 37 -17.83 -7.27 -2.52
CA GLU A 37 -18.52 -6.22 -3.28
C GLU A 37 -18.65 -4.95 -2.45
N VAL A 38 -18.13 -3.83 -2.96
CA VAL A 38 -18.16 -2.53 -2.29
C VAL A 38 -18.56 -1.46 -3.29
N ASN A 39 -19.62 -0.72 -3.01
CA ASN A 39 -20.19 0.29 -3.92
C ASN A 39 -20.46 -0.23 -5.35
N GLY A 40 -20.86 -1.50 -5.49
CA GLY A 40 -21.10 -2.14 -6.78
C GLY A 40 -19.85 -2.54 -7.57
N VAL A 41 -18.67 -2.46 -6.95
CA VAL A 41 -17.39 -2.93 -7.50
C VAL A 41 -16.96 -4.20 -6.79
N THR A 42 -16.66 -5.24 -7.55
CA THR A 42 -16.10 -6.48 -7.03
C THR A 42 -14.58 -6.37 -6.88
N LEU A 43 -14.08 -6.57 -5.67
CA LEU A 43 -12.66 -6.59 -5.34
C LEU A 43 -12.24 -8.02 -4.97
N GLN A 44 -11.25 -8.55 -5.67
CA GLN A 44 -10.56 -9.78 -5.27
C GLN A 44 -9.37 -9.42 -4.40
N HIS A 45 -9.22 -10.09 -3.26
CA HIS A 45 -8.11 -9.85 -2.35
C HIS A 45 -7.79 -11.06 -1.48
N ARG A 46 -6.59 -11.09 -0.90
CA ARG A 46 -6.26 -12.09 0.13
C ARG A 46 -7.12 -11.88 1.37
N ALA A 47 -7.46 -12.96 2.06
CA ALA A 47 -8.19 -12.93 3.33
C ALA A 47 -7.47 -12.13 4.42
N ALA A 48 -6.15 -11.99 4.33
CA ALA A 48 -5.35 -11.11 5.19
C ALA A 48 -5.66 -9.61 5.03
N VAL A 49 -6.32 -9.21 3.95
CA VAL A 49 -6.69 -7.83 3.64
C VAL A 49 -8.18 -7.68 3.91
N SER A 50 -8.57 -6.71 4.74
CA SER A 50 -9.97 -6.42 4.98
C SER A 50 -10.57 -5.66 3.80
N ALA A 51 -11.79 -6.01 3.39
CA ALA A 51 -12.55 -5.22 2.42
C ALA A 51 -12.79 -3.79 2.95
N PRO A 52 -12.71 -2.76 2.10
CA PRO A 52 -12.95 -1.39 2.51
C PRO A 52 -14.45 -1.13 2.72
N LYS A 53 -14.80 -0.08 3.46
CA LYS A 53 -16.20 0.32 3.65
C LYS A 53 -16.76 1.11 2.47
N GLN A 54 -15.89 1.86 1.80
CA GLN A 54 -16.24 2.63 0.62
C GLN A 54 -15.17 2.48 -0.46
N PHE A 55 -15.58 2.57 -1.71
CA PHE A 55 -14.67 2.45 -2.84
C PHE A 55 -15.04 3.42 -3.95
N LYS A 56 -14.08 4.25 -4.35
CA LYS A 56 -14.16 5.16 -5.49
C LYS A 56 -13.10 4.77 -6.53
N PRO A 57 -13.50 4.24 -7.71
CA PRO A 57 -12.56 3.80 -8.72
C PRO A 57 -11.60 4.91 -9.20
N ILE A 58 -10.33 4.53 -9.41
CA ILE A 58 -9.30 5.38 -10.06
C ILE A 58 -8.76 4.64 -11.29
N GLY A 59 -8.15 3.47 -11.10
CA GLY A 59 -7.66 2.63 -12.20
C GLY A 59 -6.42 3.19 -12.92
N GLU A 60 -5.58 3.96 -12.23
CA GLU A 60 -4.41 4.63 -12.82
C GLU A 60 -3.09 4.09 -12.25
N GLU A 61 -2.02 4.23 -13.03
CA GLU A 61 -0.66 3.94 -12.58
C GLU A 61 -0.12 5.08 -11.71
N TYR A 62 0.41 4.72 -10.56
CA TYR A 62 0.99 5.61 -9.57
C TYR A 62 2.44 5.20 -9.32
N ARG A 63 3.19 6.14 -8.73
CA ARG A 63 4.54 5.88 -8.25
C ARG A 63 4.71 6.39 -6.84
N SER A 64 5.36 5.60 -6.00
CA SER A 64 5.63 5.96 -4.62
C SER A 64 6.65 7.10 -4.55
N LEU A 65 6.42 8.04 -3.63
CA LEU A 65 7.35 9.14 -3.35
C LEU A 65 8.44 8.71 -2.36
N TYR A 66 8.13 7.73 -1.50
CA TYR A 66 9.02 7.18 -0.48
C TYR A 66 8.62 5.72 -0.20
N ALA A 67 9.48 4.98 0.52
CA ALA A 67 9.16 3.62 0.92
C ALA A 67 7.98 3.59 1.90
N ALA A 68 6.97 2.78 1.65
CA ALA A 68 5.71 2.81 2.38
C ALA A 68 5.23 1.39 2.73
N SER A 69 4.66 1.21 3.92
CA SER A 69 4.01 -0.04 4.30
C SER A 69 2.68 -0.21 3.59
N ILE A 70 2.44 -1.41 3.06
CA ILE A 70 1.14 -1.82 2.55
C ILE A 70 0.37 -2.42 3.72
N MET A 71 -0.77 -1.83 4.05
CA MET A 71 -1.57 -2.17 5.23
C MET A 71 -2.72 -3.11 4.84
N SER A 72 -3.11 -3.98 5.76
CA SER A 72 -4.27 -4.88 5.61
C SER A 72 -5.62 -4.18 5.68
N SER A 73 -5.67 -2.97 6.26
CA SER A 73 -6.87 -2.14 6.32
C SER A 73 -6.54 -0.67 6.04
N PRO A 74 -7.50 0.15 5.60
CA PRO A 74 -7.28 1.56 5.23
C PRO A 74 -7.23 2.49 6.46
N ASN A 75 -6.34 2.15 7.37
CA ASN A 75 -6.03 2.89 8.58
C ASN A 75 -4.67 2.44 9.14
N TYR A 76 -4.13 3.19 10.11
CA TYR A 76 -2.84 2.88 10.74
C TYR A 76 -2.89 1.75 11.78
N THR A 77 -4.08 1.24 12.13
CA THR A 77 -4.23 0.13 13.08
C THR A 77 -4.16 -1.24 12.40
N GLY A 78 -4.18 -1.28 11.07
CA GLY A 78 -3.96 -2.49 10.29
C GLY A 78 -2.56 -3.08 10.49
N THR A 79 -2.40 -4.33 10.09
CA THR A 79 -1.10 -4.99 10.02
C THR A 79 -0.43 -4.71 8.68
N ALA A 80 0.90 -4.61 8.67
CA ALA A 80 1.65 -4.52 7.43
C ALA A 80 1.64 -5.88 6.72
N VAL A 81 1.13 -5.93 5.49
CA VAL A 81 1.08 -7.13 4.64
C VAL A 81 2.14 -7.11 3.53
N GLY A 82 2.86 -6.00 3.40
CA GLY A 82 3.95 -5.81 2.46
C GLY A 82 4.53 -4.41 2.54
N SER A 83 5.37 -4.06 1.58
CA SER A 83 5.98 -2.75 1.46
C SER A 83 6.17 -2.35 -0.01
N LEU A 84 6.16 -1.05 -0.25
CA LEU A 84 6.61 -0.43 -1.49
C LEU A 84 7.99 0.18 -1.25
N ASP A 85 8.89 0.00 -2.21
CA ASP A 85 10.16 0.72 -2.25
C ASP A 85 9.96 2.19 -2.63
N ASN A 86 11.01 3.00 -2.50
CA ASN A 86 11.02 4.35 -3.07
C ASN A 86 10.93 4.27 -4.60
N ALA A 87 10.12 5.14 -5.21
CA ALA A 87 9.91 5.20 -6.65
C ALA A 87 9.34 3.90 -7.25
N ALA A 88 8.76 3.02 -6.43
CA ALA A 88 8.07 1.82 -6.88
C ALA A 88 6.80 2.20 -7.67
N ALA A 89 6.61 1.55 -8.82
CA ALA A 89 5.37 1.65 -9.58
C ALA A 89 4.31 0.74 -8.96
N PHE A 90 3.06 1.20 -8.93
CA PHE A 90 1.91 0.43 -8.49
C PHE A 90 0.65 0.95 -9.19
N TYR A 91 -0.44 0.21 -9.11
CA TYR A 91 -1.73 0.63 -9.65
C TYR A 91 -2.67 1.02 -8.52
N ALA A 92 -3.20 2.25 -8.57
CA ALA A 92 -4.25 2.68 -7.66
C ALA A 92 -5.60 2.19 -8.21
N LEU A 93 -6.15 1.15 -7.61
CA LEU A 93 -7.47 0.63 -7.96
C LEU A 93 -8.54 1.67 -7.66
N GLY A 94 -8.45 2.30 -6.49
CA GLY A 94 -9.41 3.32 -6.07
C GLY A 94 -9.02 4.00 -4.76
N GLU A 95 -9.73 5.07 -4.45
CA GLU A 95 -9.71 5.74 -3.16
C GLU A 95 -10.74 5.09 -2.24
N VAL A 96 -10.39 4.91 -0.97
CA VAL A 96 -11.26 4.32 0.06
C VAL A 96 -11.39 5.25 1.27
N GLU A 97 -11.93 4.78 2.39
CA GLU A 97 -12.02 5.59 3.62
C GLU A 97 -10.70 6.24 4.03
N ASN A 98 -10.82 7.41 4.67
CA ASN A 98 -9.70 8.19 5.22
C ASN A 98 -8.63 8.61 4.20
N ASN A 99 -8.98 8.74 2.92
CA ASN A 99 -8.05 9.11 1.84
C ASN A 99 -6.88 8.11 1.73
N TRP A 100 -7.20 6.82 1.84
CA TRP A 100 -6.28 5.73 1.54
C TRP A 100 -6.49 5.27 0.09
N LEU A 101 -5.44 4.72 -0.49
CA LEU A 101 -5.47 4.12 -1.81
C LEU A 101 -5.49 2.60 -1.66
N ALA A 102 -6.50 1.97 -2.27
CA ALA A 102 -6.52 0.56 -2.56
C ALA A 102 -5.59 0.29 -3.76
N ILE A 103 -4.62 -0.60 -3.61
CA ILE A 103 -3.57 -0.80 -4.62
C ILE A 103 -3.47 -2.24 -5.12
N SER A 104 -2.95 -2.39 -6.34
CA SER A 104 -2.56 -3.66 -6.93
C SER A 104 -1.14 -3.59 -7.51
N ALA A 105 -0.49 -4.75 -7.62
CA ALA A 105 0.84 -4.86 -8.22
C ALA A 105 0.81 -4.69 -9.75
N ILE A 106 -0.29 -5.06 -10.39
CA ILE A 106 -0.50 -4.99 -11.84
C ILE A 106 -1.82 -4.32 -12.18
N ARG A 107 -1.95 -3.82 -13.41
CA ARG A 107 -3.17 -3.18 -13.92
C ARG A 107 -4.35 -4.15 -13.87
N GLY A 108 -5.42 -3.77 -13.18
CA GLY A 108 -6.62 -4.60 -13.03
C GLY A 108 -6.40 -5.89 -12.22
N GLY A 109 -5.28 -5.98 -11.50
CA GLY A 109 -5.02 -7.10 -10.61
C GLY A 109 -5.75 -6.99 -9.29
N ASP A 110 -5.57 -8.03 -8.47
CA ASP A 110 -6.19 -8.14 -7.15
C ASP A 110 -5.70 -7.04 -6.20
N LEU A 111 -6.58 -6.67 -5.27
CA LEU A 111 -6.26 -5.76 -4.18
C LEU A 111 -5.22 -6.42 -3.26
N VAL A 112 -4.04 -5.81 -3.22
CA VAL A 112 -2.89 -6.24 -2.41
C VAL A 112 -2.94 -5.64 -1.01
N GLY A 113 -3.53 -4.46 -0.87
CA GLY A 113 -3.71 -3.77 0.41
C GLY A 113 -3.83 -2.27 0.21
N TYR A 114 -3.52 -1.52 1.26
CA TYR A 114 -3.77 -0.09 1.31
C TYR A 114 -2.52 0.72 1.65
N ILE A 115 -2.41 1.90 1.06
CA ILE A 115 -1.39 2.90 1.42
C ILE A 115 -2.05 4.26 1.66
N GLN A 116 -1.40 5.13 2.41
CA GLN A 116 -1.85 6.52 2.54
C GLN A 116 -1.71 7.24 1.18
N ALA A 117 -2.69 8.06 0.79
CA ALA A 117 -2.68 8.69 -0.54
C ALA A 117 -1.49 9.62 -0.81
N ASN A 118 -0.88 10.23 0.22
CA ASN A 118 0.33 11.04 0.08
C ASN A 118 1.61 10.22 -0.19
N ALA A 119 1.56 8.89 -0.04
CA ALA A 119 2.71 8.02 -0.26
C ALA A 119 3.02 7.84 -1.75
N GLY A 120 2.09 8.17 -2.64
CA GLY A 120 2.30 8.08 -4.08
C GLY A 120 1.53 9.13 -4.86
N VAL A 121 1.92 9.30 -6.11
CA VAL A 121 1.27 10.24 -7.04
C VAL A 121 1.05 9.55 -8.38
N PRO A 122 0.07 10.01 -9.19
CA PRO A 122 -0.07 9.54 -10.56
C PRO A 122 1.26 9.63 -11.30
N GLU A 123 1.60 8.60 -12.08
CA GLU A 123 2.91 8.51 -12.76
C GLU A 123 3.19 9.75 -13.62
N ALA A 124 2.15 10.26 -14.30
CA ALA A 124 2.22 11.48 -15.09
C ALA A 124 2.68 12.73 -14.31
N ARG A 125 2.48 12.76 -12.99
CA ARG A 125 2.84 13.88 -12.11
C ARG A 125 4.15 13.68 -11.38
N TYR A 126 4.68 12.45 -11.31
CA TYR A 126 5.84 12.10 -10.49
C TYR A 126 7.03 13.06 -10.65
N LYS A 127 7.52 13.25 -11.88
CA LYS A 127 8.64 14.16 -12.16
C LYS A 127 8.37 15.61 -11.75
N SER A 128 7.13 16.07 -11.92
CA SER A 128 6.75 17.43 -11.54
C SER A 128 6.67 17.60 -10.02
N THR A 129 6.22 16.57 -9.30
CA THR A 129 6.18 16.53 -7.84
C THR A 129 7.58 16.61 -7.26
N LEU A 130 8.51 15.78 -7.74
CA LEU A 130 9.91 15.82 -7.30
C LEU A 130 10.55 17.20 -7.52
N ARG A 131 10.30 17.82 -8.69
CA ARG A 131 10.83 19.17 -8.97
C ARG A 131 10.30 20.25 -8.05
N LYS A 132 9.05 20.12 -7.58
CA LYS A 132 8.44 21.08 -6.66
C LYS A 132 8.95 20.90 -5.23
N ASP A 133 9.28 19.67 -4.86
CA ASP A 133 9.79 19.32 -3.53
C ASP A 133 11.27 19.70 -3.34
N LEU A 134 12.04 19.73 -4.44
CA LEU A 134 13.43 20.15 -4.39
C LEU A 134 13.58 21.57 -3.82
N PRO A 135 14.47 21.79 -2.83
CA PRO A 135 14.69 23.11 -2.27
C PRO A 135 15.10 24.07 -3.38
N ARG A 136 14.32 25.14 -3.54
CA ARG A 136 14.58 26.14 -4.56
C ARG A 136 15.90 26.82 -4.21
N ARG A 137 16.97 26.50 -4.95
CA ARG A 137 18.23 27.23 -4.85
C ARG A 137 17.89 28.72 -5.01
N ALA A 138 18.19 29.51 -3.98
CA ALA A 138 18.08 30.95 -4.07
C ALA A 138 18.85 31.37 -5.33
N ARG A 139 18.14 31.94 -6.31
CA ARG A 139 18.82 32.48 -7.48
C ARG A 139 19.76 33.55 -6.94
N ALA A 140 21.06 33.36 -7.16
CA ALA A 140 22.03 34.39 -6.84
C ALA A 140 21.56 35.68 -7.49
N THR A 141 21.31 36.70 -6.66
CA THR A 141 20.89 38.01 -7.12
C THR A 141 22.01 38.51 -8.03
N LYS A 142 21.72 38.72 -9.32
CA LYS A 142 22.71 39.31 -10.23
C LYS A 142 23.04 40.69 -9.67
N GLN A 143 24.30 40.92 -9.31
CA GLN A 143 24.77 42.25 -8.95
C GLN A 143 24.89 43.09 -10.22
N ASP A 144 24.30 44.27 -10.22
CA ASP A 144 24.46 45.23 -11.30
C ASP A 144 25.85 45.86 -11.17
N CYS A 145 26.76 45.48 -12.07
CA CYS A 145 28.13 45.98 -12.09
C CYS A 145 28.41 46.77 -13.35
N VAL A 146 29.01 47.95 -13.20
CA VAL A 146 29.42 48.83 -14.29
C VAL A 146 30.96 48.94 -14.31
N LYS A 147 31.56 48.99 -15.50
CA LYS A 147 33.01 49.16 -15.65
C LYS A 147 33.39 50.63 -15.43
N VAL A 148 34.39 50.90 -14.58
CA VAL A 148 34.78 52.27 -14.17
C VAL A 148 36.19 52.68 -14.61
N GLY A 149 36.86 51.85 -15.41
CA GLY A 149 38.19 52.12 -15.96
C GLY A 149 39.20 51.03 -15.58
N GLY A 150 40.15 50.72 -16.48
CA GLY A 150 41.07 49.60 -16.31
C GLY A 150 40.35 48.26 -16.15
N ASP A 151 40.76 47.47 -15.15
CA ASP A 151 40.15 46.18 -14.77
C ASP A 151 39.11 46.30 -13.63
N SER A 152 38.91 47.51 -13.10
CA SER A 152 38.01 47.75 -11.96
C SER A 152 36.54 47.84 -12.38
N LYS A 153 35.66 47.36 -11.49
CA LYS A 153 34.20 47.38 -11.66
C LYS A 153 33.55 48.00 -10.44
N ALA A 154 32.44 48.70 -10.61
CA ALA A 154 31.59 49.17 -9.51
C ALA A 154 30.29 48.36 -9.51
N CYS A 155 30.06 47.60 -8.45
CA CYS A 155 28.85 46.79 -8.28
C CYS A 155 27.89 47.45 -7.30
N LYS A 156 26.61 47.53 -7.67
CA LYS A 156 25.55 48.04 -6.79
C LYS A 156 25.26 47.03 -5.69
N ASN A 157 25.28 47.48 -4.44
CA ASN A 157 24.87 46.65 -3.32
C ASN A 157 23.36 46.39 -3.39
N ALA A 158 22.92 45.14 -3.20
CA ALA A 158 21.51 44.79 -3.25
C ALA A 158 20.68 45.37 -2.08
N GLY A 159 21.33 45.73 -0.96
CA GLY A 159 20.68 46.26 0.24
C GLY A 159 20.76 47.78 0.42
N SER A 160 21.46 48.50 -0.45
CA SER A 160 21.60 49.96 -0.37
C SER A 160 21.77 50.60 -1.75
N ALA A 161 21.56 51.91 -1.86
CA ALA A 161 21.87 52.65 -3.10
C ALA A 161 23.38 52.90 -3.31
N THR A 162 24.25 52.16 -2.59
CA THR A 162 25.70 52.36 -2.58
C THR A 162 26.37 51.50 -3.65
N TRP A 163 27.37 52.08 -4.31
CA TRP A 163 28.22 51.40 -5.28
C TRP A 163 29.55 51.01 -4.64
N ILE A 164 29.96 49.76 -4.79
CA ILE A 164 31.20 49.21 -4.23
C ILE A 164 32.16 48.91 -5.37
N LEU A 165 33.37 49.44 -5.29
CA LEU A 165 34.45 49.14 -6.23
C LEU A 165 35.02 47.74 -5.94
N GLN A 166 35.19 46.96 -7.00
CA GLN A 166 35.81 45.63 -7.05
C GLN A 166 36.92 45.63 -8.10
#